data_AF-A0A9X9F611-F1
#
_entry.id   AF-A0A9X9F611-F1
#
_cell.length_a   1.000
_cell.length_b   1.000
_cell.length_c   1.000
_cell.angle_alpha   90.00
_cell.angle_beta   90.00
_cell.angle_gamma   90.00
#
_symmetry.space_group_name_H-M   'P 1'
#
loop_
_entity.id
_entity.type
_entity.pdbx_description
1 polymer ?
#
loop_
_entity_poly.entity_id
_entity_poly.type
_entity_poly.pdbx_seq_one_letter_code
_entity_poly.pdbx_strand_id
1 'polypeptide(L)' 'MLSLNELWFLVIAILFVGFFVLEGFDFGVGMVSRFLGKNDFEKRVYLNTIGPFWHA' A
#
# COMPACT_ATOMS: atom_id res chain seq x y z
N MET A 1 0.80 -0.19 34.12
CA MET A 1 0.97 -1.30 33.15
C MET A 1 -0.14 -1.18 32.13
N LEU A 2 0.14 -1.42 30.85
CA LEU A 2 -0.90 -1.44 29.80
C LEU A 2 -1.95 -2.51 30.11
N SER A 3 -3.22 -2.14 30.07
CA SER A 3 -4.33 -3.10 30.11
C SER A 3 -4.41 -3.89 28.80
N LEU A 4 -5.05 -5.06 28.84
CA LEU A 4 -5.19 -5.91 27.66
C LEU A 4 -5.94 -5.20 26.51
N ASN A 5 -6.92 -4.35 26.86
CA ASN A 5 -7.68 -3.56 25.87
C ASN A 5 -6.79 -2.51 25.18
N GLU A 6 -5.96 -1.79 25.94
CA GLU A 6 -5.05 -0.78 25.38
C GLU A 6 -3.96 -1.43 24.53
N LEU A 7 -3.44 -2.60 24.95
CA LEU A 7 -2.47 -3.37 24.16
C LEU A 7 -3.05 -3.75 22.80
N TRP A 8 -4.25 -4.34 22.78
CA TRP A 8 -4.90 -4.75 21.53
C TRP A 8 -5.27 -3.57 20.64
N PHE A 9 -5.72 -2.46 21.22
CA PHE A 9 -5.95 -1.23 20.47
C PHE A 9 -4.67 -0.79 19.74
N LEU A 10 -3.53 -0.78 20.42
CA LEU A 10 -2.26 -0.37 19.84
C LEU A 10 -1.76 -1.35 18.77
N VAL A 11 -1.91 -2.66 18.98
CA VAL A 11 -1.58 -3.69 17.98
C VAL A 11 -2.43 -3.48 16.72
N ILE A 12 -3.75 -3.33 16.86
CA ILE A 12 -4.65 -3.12 15.73
C ILE A 12 -4.29 -1.81 15.01
N ALA A 13 -4.04 -0.72 15.75
CA ALA A 13 -3.64 0.55 15.15
C ALA A 13 -2.35 0.42 14.33
N ILE A 14 -1.34 -0.30 14.84
CA ILE A 14 -0.10 -0.57 14.09
C ILE A 14 -0.37 -1.40 12.83
N LEU A 15 -1.19 -2.44 12.93
CA LEU A 15 -1.57 -3.25 11.77
C LEU A 15 -2.28 -2.42 10.71
N PHE A 16 -3.22 -1.54 11.11
CA PHE A 16 -3.89 -0.62 10.19
C PHE A 16 -2.92 0.38 9.56
N VAL A 17 -1.99 0.95 10.34
CA VAL A 17 -0.98 1.86 9.78
C VAL A 17 -0.11 1.14 8.77
N GLY A 18 0.38 -0.07 9.09
CA GLY A 18 1.14 -0.89 8.15
C GLY A 18 0.34 -1.19 6.88
N PHE A 19 -0.91 -1.61 7.04
CA PHE A 19 -1.82 -1.86 5.92
C PHE A 19 -2.02 -0.62 5.05
N PHE A 20 -2.33 0.54 5.62
CA PHE A 20 -2.54 1.77 4.85
C PHE A 20 -1.27 2.26 4.16
N VAL A 21 -0.09 2.03 4.73
CA VAL A 21 1.17 2.38 4.07
C VAL A 21 1.44 1.45 2.88
N LEU A 22 1.32 0.14 3.07
CA LEU A 22 1.59 -0.86 2.04
C LEU A 22 0.56 -0.76 0.90
N GLU A 23 -0.71 -0.98 1.22
CA GLU A 23 -1.80 -0.96 0.23
C GLU A 23 -2.04 0.45 -0.33
N GLY A 24 -1.84 1.50 0.47
CA GLY A 24 -1.99 2.88 0.01
C GLY A 24 -0.94 3.26 -1.03
N PHE A 25 0.31 2.80 -0.86
CA PHE A 25 1.36 2.98 -1.87
C PHE A 25 1.01 2.26 -3.17
N ASP A 26 0.61 1.00 -3.02
CA ASP A 26 0.15 0.12 -4.07
C ASP A 26 -0.99 0.78 -4.89
N PHE A 27 -2.15 1.04 -4.29
CA PHE A 27 -3.26 1.73 -4.96
C PHE A 27 -2.83 3.09 -5.55
N GLY A 28 -1.94 3.80 -4.85
CA GLY A 28 -1.33 5.04 -5.32
C GLY A 28 -0.61 4.90 -6.66
N VAL A 29 0.27 3.91 -6.80
CA VAL A 29 0.98 3.61 -8.05
C VAL A 29 0.00 3.21 -9.16
N GLY A 30 -1.04 2.42 -8.84
CA GLY A 30 -2.10 2.07 -9.78
C GLY A 30 -2.84 3.30 -10.33
N MET A 31 -3.22 4.22 -9.44
CA MET A 31 -3.84 5.50 -9.83
C MET A 31 -2.89 6.35 -10.69
N VAL A 32 -1.64 6.52 -10.25
CA VAL A 32 -0.63 7.30 -10.98
C VAL A 32 -0.39 6.72 -12.37
N SER A 33 -0.29 5.40 -12.51
CA SER A 33 -0.16 4.74 -13.82
C SER A 33 -1.30 5.16 -14.76
N ARG A 34 -2.53 5.19 -14.27
CA ARG A 34 -3.71 5.57 -15.09
C ARG A 34 -3.74 7.05 -15.49
N PHE A 35 -3.29 7.94 -14.60
CA PHE A 35 -3.39 9.40 -14.80
C PHE A 35 -2.14 10.02 -15.44
N LEU A 36 -0.94 9.53 -15.12
CA LEU A 36 0.33 10.10 -15.58
C LEU A 36 1.01 9.28 -16.69
N GLY A 37 0.69 7.99 -16.84
CA GLY A 37 1.26 7.16 -17.91
C GLY A 37 0.68 7.52 -19.28
N LYS A 38 1.50 8.07 -20.18
CA LYS A 38 1.04 8.58 -21.50
C LYS A 38 0.83 7.48 -22.54
N ASN A 39 1.52 6.35 -22.38
CA ASN A 39 1.44 5.18 -23.26
C ASN A 39 1.54 3.89 -22.44
N ASP A 40 1.32 2.75 -23.10
CA ASP A 40 1.29 1.45 -22.42
C ASP A 40 2.65 0.97 -21.91
N PHE A 41 3.74 1.54 -22.42
CA PHE A 41 5.07 1.28 -21.88
C PHE A 41 5.26 2.00 -20.55
N GLU A 42 5.00 3.32 -20.50
CA GLU A 42 5.09 4.13 -19.28
C GLU A 42 4.18 3.59 -18.17
N LYS A 43 2.93 3.24 -18.51
CA LYS A 43 2.00 2.62 -17.56
C LYS A 43 2.57 1.34 -16.93
N ARG A 44 3.22 0.50 -17.74
CA ARG A 44 3.90 -0.72 -17.27
C ARG A 44 5.09 -0.43 -16.39
N VAL A 45 5.85 0.63 -16.66
CA VAL A 45 6.96 1.06 -15.80
C VAL A 45 6.47 1.34 -14.38
N TYR A 46 5.36 2.08 -14.22
CA TYR A 46 4.75 2.30 -12.90
C TYR A 46 4.32 0.97 -12.25
N LEU A 47 3.57 0.13 -12.95
CA LEU A 47 3.05 -1.12 -12.39
C LEU A 47 4.15 -2.12 -12.01
N ASN A 48 5.28 -2.12 -12.73
CA ASN A 48 6.43 -2.99 -12.40
C ASN A 48 7.13 -2.60 -11.10
N THR A 49 6.91 -1.39 -10.56
CA THR A 49 7.46 -0.99 -9.25
C THR A 49 6.81 -1.70 -8.08
N ILE A 50 5.56 -2.16 -8.25
CA ILE A 50 4.74 -2.82 -7.22
C ILE A 50 4.50 -4.30 -7.51
N GLY A 51 4.60 -4.71 -8.78
CA GLY A 51 4.29 -6.07 -9.24
C GLY A 51 4.93 -7.23 -8.44
N PRO A 52 6.20 -7.16 -8.01
CA PRO A 52 6.82 -8.24 -7.22
C PRO A 52 6.23 -8.43 -5.81
N PHE A 53 5.51 -7.44 -5.28
CA PHE A 53 5.05 -7.43 -3.89
C PHE A 53 3.52 -7.47 -3.76
N TRP A 54 2.79 -6.91 -4.73
CA TRP A 54 1.32 -6.84 -4.71
C TRP A 54 0.64 -8.21 -4.74
N HIS A 55 1.25 -9.22 -5.38
CA HIS A 55 0.61 -10.52 -5.60
C HIS A 55 0.84 -11.56 -4.46
N ALA A 56 1.18 -11.11 -3.25
CA ALA A 56 1.40 -11.98 -2.09
C ALA A 56 0.10 -12.41 -1.40
#